data_AF-A0AAV1QW68-F1
#
_entry.id   AF-A0AAV1QW68-F1
#
_cell.length_a   1.000
_cell.length_b   1.000
_cell.length_c   1.000
_cell.angle_alpha   90.00
_cell.angle_beta   90.00
_cell.angle_gamma   90.00
#
_symmetry.space_group_name_H-M   'P 1'
#
loop_
_entity.id
_entity.type
_entity.pdbx_description
1 polymer ?
#
loop_
_entity_poly.entity_id
_entity_poly.type
_entity_poly.pdbx_seq_one_letter_code
_entity_poly.pdbx_strand_id
1 'polypeptide(L)' 'MPVVGGSEVFRLARGYAFAKTFSFNQKTGVAVIEYNVALQLFKAKLKDSGKSKVSFDGIGIPQHKAAKP' A
#
# COMPACT_ATOMS: atom_id res chain seq x y z
N MET A 1 -9.94 -8.28 -5.35
CA MET A 1 -10.56 -7.69 -4.14
C MET A 1 -10.53 -6.16 -4.27
N PRO A 2 -11.65 -5.43 -4.10
CA PRO A 2 -11.66 -3.97 -4.23
C PRO A 2 -11.02 -3.27 -3.03
N VAL A 3 -10.38 -2.12 -3.27
CA VAL A 3 -9.86 -1.23 -2.20
C VAL A 3 -10.96 -0.24 -1.84
N VAL A 4 -11.54 -0.43 -0.65
CA VAL A 4 -12.74 0.31 -0.19
C VAL A 4 -12.43 1.68 0.42
N GLY A 5 -11.16 1.97 0.69
CA GLY A 5 -10.69 3.23 1.25
C GLY A 5 -9.28 3.10 1.80
N GLY A 6 -8.78 4.19 2.40
CA GLY A 6 -7.46 4.24 3.01
C GLY A 6 -7.30 5.46 3.90
N SER A 7 -6.26 5.43 4.73
CA SER A 7 -5.86 6.51 5.64
C SER A 7 -4.51 7.09 5.22
N GLU A 8 -4.17 8.28 5.72
CA GLU A 8 -2.88 8.95 5.48
C GLU A 8 -2.57 9.18 3.99
N VAL A 9 -1.43 8.68 3.52
CA VAL A 9 -0.99 8.77 2.11
C VAL A 9 -1.98 8.09 1.15
N PHE A 10 -2.76 7.14 1.67
CA PHE A 10 -3.80 6.44 0.93
C PHE A 10 -5.19 7.01 1.22
N ARG A 11 -5.28 8.20 1.83
CA ARG A 11 -6.57 8.89 2.05
C ARG A 11 -7.24 9.13 0.71
N LEU A 12 -8.48 8.64 0.60
CA LEU A 12 -9.28 8.64 -0.63
C LEU A 12 -8.76 7.72 -1.75
N ALA A 13 -7.87 6.77 -1.44
CA ALA A 13 -7.41 5.78 -2.42
C ALA A 13 -8.58 4.93 -2.96
N ARG A 14 -8.57 4.71 -4.28
CA ARG A 14 -9.50 3.81 -4.97
C ARG A 14 -8.68 2.84 -5.81
N GLY A 15 -9.12 1.59 -5.94
CA GLY A 15 -8.38 0.62 -6.73
C GLY A 15 -8.81 -0.82 -6.49
N TYR A 16 -7.94 -1.74 -6.88
CA TYR A 16 -8.16 -3.17 -6.72
C TYR A 16 -6.86 -3.90 -6.39
N ALA A 17 -6.99 -4.96 -5.61
CA ALA A 17 -5.95 -5.91 -5.30
C ALA A 17 -6.19 -7.21 -6.07
N PHE A 18 -5.16 -7.66 -6.78
CA PHE A 18 -5.08 -8.99 -7.36
C PHE A 18 -4.29 -9.89 -6.43
N ALA A 19 -4.86 -11.04 -6.09
CA ALA A 19 -4.25 -12.01 -5.21
C ALA A 19 -3.98 -13.29 -6.01
N LYS A 20 -2.74 -13.79 -5.96
CA LYS A 20 -2.34 -15.04 -6.59
C LYS A 20 -1.71 -15.95 -5.54
N THR A 21 -2.25 -17.14 -5.38
CA THR A 21 -1.65 -18.14 -4.49
C THR A 21 -0.36 -18.66 -5.12
N PHE A 22 0.76 -18.49 -4.41
CA PHE A 22 2.07 -18.99 -4.83
C PHE A 22 2.28 -20.43 -4.35
N SER A 23 1.98 -20.70 -3.08
CA SER A 23 2.02 -22.05 -2.52
C SER A 23 0.92 -22.24 -1.48
N PHE A 24 0.41 -23.46 -1.38
CA PHE A 24 -0.56 -23.84 -0.35
C PHE A 24 -0.24 -25.23 0.17
N ASN A 25 0.10 -25.33 1.45
CA ASN A 25 0.30 -26.60 2.12
C ASN A 25 -1.01 -27.04 2.77
N GLN A 26 -1.68 -28.02 2.16
CA GLN A 26 -2.97 -28.52 2.63
C GLN A 26 -2.91 -29.21 4.00
N LYS A 27 -1.76 -29.77 4.39
CA LYS A 27 -1.61 -30.47 5.68
C LYS A 27 -1.49 -29.50 6.85
N THR A 28 -0.84 -28.36 6.64
CA THR A 28 -0.66 -27.32 7.67
C THR A 28 -1.66 -26.18 7.54
N GLY A 29 -2.38 -26.10 6.41
CA GLY A 29 -3.29 -24.99 6.10
C GLY A 29 -2.59 -23.67 5.76
N VAL A 30 -1.26 -23.67 5.63
CA VAL A 30 -0.48 -22.46 5.38
C VAL A 30 -0.42 -22.16 3.88
N ALA A 31 -0.80 -20.94 3.50
CA ALA A 31 -0.70 -20.43 2.15
C ALA A 31 0.24 -19.22 2.08
N VAL A 32 1.03 -19.14 1.01
CA VAL A 32 1.76 -17.93 0.62
C VAL A 32 1.05 -17.32 -0.57
N ILE A 33 0.64 -16.06 -0.45
CA ILE A 33 -0.14 -15.35 -1.46
C ILE A 33 0.62 -14.09 -1.87
N GLU A 34 0.81 -13.93 -3.17
CA GLU A 34 1.33 -12.70 -3.77
C GLU A 34 0.18 -11.71 -3.98
N TYR A 35 0.38 -10.47 -3.52
CA TYR A 35 -0.59 -9.39 -3.68
C TYR A 35 -0.01 -8.30 -4.59
N ASN A 36 -0.69 -8.06 -5.71
CA ASN A 36 -0.44 -6.91 -6.56
C ASN A 36 -1.60 -5.93 -6.39
N VAL A 37 -1.31 -4.74 -5.86
CA VAL A 37 -2.33 -3.74 -5.54
C VAL A 37 -2.13 -2.52 -6.43
N ALA A 38 -3.13 -2.23 -7.25
CA ALA A 38 -3.18 -1.05 -8.09
C ALA A 38 -4.07 0.01 -7.42
N LEU A 39 -3.51 1.19 -7.15
CA LEU A 39 -4.21 2.29 -6.50
C LEU A 39 -4.17 3.54 -7.37
N GLN A 40 -5.33 4.17 -7.53
CA GLN A 40 -5.45 5.55 -7.96
C GLN A 40 -5.47 6.45 -6.72
N LEU A 41 -4.46 7.31 -6.60
CA LEU A 41 -4.29 8.23 -5.48
C LEU A 41 -4.53 9.66 -5.93
N PHE A 42 -5.13 10.45 -5.04
CA PHE A 42 -5.29 11.88 -5.24
C PHE A 42 -4.10 12.62 -4.63
N LYS A 43 -3.41 13.42 -5.44
CA LYS A 43 -2.41 14.37 -4.93
C LYS A 43 -3.10 15.67 -4.56
N ALA A 44 -3.23 15.95 -3.27
CA ALA A 44 -3.58 17.27 -2.82
C ALA A 44 -2.32 18.16 -2.88
N LYS A 45 -2.31 19.16 -3.75
CA LYS A 45 -1.34 20.27 -3.64
C LYS A 45 -1.97 21.34 -2.76
N LEU A 46 -1.41 21.52 -1.58
CA LEU A 46 -1.72 22.68 -0.76
C LEU A 46 -1.05 23.91 -1.42
N LYS A 47 -1.82 24.97 -1.67
CA LYS A 47 -1.29 26.26 -2.11
C LYS A 47 -0.79 26.96 -0.85
N ASP A 48 0.52 27.05 -0.70
CA ASP A 48 1.15 27.72 0.45
C ASP A 48 0.81 29.21 0.47
N SER A 49 -0.21 29.57 1.25
CA SER A 49 -0.38 30.92 1.79
C SER A 49 0.13 30.88 3.21
N GLY A 50 1.43 31.14 3.37
CA GLY A 50 2.13 31.45 4.62
C GLY A 50 1.64 30.74 5.90
N LYS A 51 2.40 29.72 6.30
CA LYS A 51 2.45 29.11 7.66
C LYS A 51 1.32 28.12 8.00
N SER A 52 1.50 26.88 7.55
CA SER A 52 1.13 25.70 8.33
C SER A 52 2.05 24.52 7.97
N LYS A 53 3.16 24.39 8.70
CA LYS A 53 3.98 23.17 8.70
C LYS A 53 3.17 22.06 9.36
N VAL A 54 2.49 21.27 8.54
CA VAL A 54 2.04 19.94 8.98
C VAL A 54 3.12 18.98 8.51
N SER A 55 4.11 18.73 9.37
CA SER A 55 5.14 17.71 9.13
C SER A 55 4.57 16.36 9.54
N PHE A 56 4.37 15.47 8.58
CA PHE A 56 4.26 14.04 8.83
C PHE A 56 5.61 13.43 8.48
N ASP A 57 6.58 13.61 9.38
CA ASP A 57 7.84 12.88 9.30
C ASP A 57 7.60 11.43 9.74
N GLY A 58 7.95 10.50 8.84
CA GLY A 58 7.73 9.06 8.99
C GLY A 58 6.51 8.63 8.17
N ILE A 59 6.62 7.78 7.16
CA ILE A 59 7.18 6.43 7.25
C ILE A 59 7.65 6.05 5.85
N GLY A 60 8.97 5.89 5.68
CA GLY A 60 9.49 5.19 4.52
C GLY A 60 8.93 3.77 4.53
N ILE A 61 8.36 3.33 3.41
CA ILE A 61 8.09 1.89 3.21
C ILE A 61 9.45 1.21 3.35
N PRO A 62 9.69 0.33 4.34
CA PRO A 62 10.93 -0.43 4.36
C PRO A 62 10.92 -1.29 3.10
N GLN A 63 11.70 -0.87 2.10
CA GLN A 63 11.99 -1.69 0.95
C GLN A 63 12.82 -2.86 1.49
N HIS A 64 12.16 -4.00 1.79
CA HIS A 64 12.86 -5.25 1.98
C HIS A 64 13.56 -5.54 0.64
N LYS A 65 14.87 -5.27 0.62
CA LYS A 65 15.74 -5.58 -0.52
C LYS A 65 15.53 -7.06 -0.81
N ALA A 66 14.93 -7.37 -1.97
CA ALA A 66 14.74 -8.74 -2.42
C ALA A 66 16.10 -9.44 -2.35
N ALA A 67 16.21 -10.46 -1.50
CA ALA A 67 17.37 -11.34 -1.51
C ALA A 67 17.42 -12.00 -2.89
N LYS A 68 18.39 -11.58 -3.70
CA LYS A 68 18.74 -12.24 -4.95
C LYS A 68 19.33 -13.61 -4.59
N PRO A 69 19.01 -14.69 -5.34
CA PRO A 69 19.51 -16.04 -5.05
C PRO A 69 21.04 -16.10 -5.04
#